data_AF-W9YG33-F1
#
_entry.id   AF-W9YG33-F1
#
_cell.length_a   1.000
_cell.length_b   1.000
_cell.length_c   1.000
_cell.angle_alpha   90.00
_cell.angle_beta   90.00
_cell.angle_gamma   90.00
#
_symmetry.space_group_name_H-M   'P 1'
#
loop_
_entity.id
_entity.type
_entity.pdbx_description
1 polymer ?
#
loop_
_entity_poly.entity_id
_entity_poly.type
_entity_poly.pdbx_seq_one_letter_code
_entity_poly.pdbx_strand_id
1 'polypeptide(L)'
;MSAQASQPVRWSPGWYPPKPVNADEQVIWAVRYRDQFSKSLKEESVRADIVKWCISNVGFFRTGSLVGWEEKLRLFMNITLEKENKRPRTLLGPNGRWVEDWAKVREAEKVSGRRSRDGDYARAMDQWLVFVGEKVDQLRRAKKPGIVKTAKTAKTTTARPAQYSEEYERRFCENLSLRRRDRLPLESVNSGSGGPALASESTPTLPVATPAPTPTLQGSVTTLQDSVPTLRGSVPTLRGSVPTLRGSVPTLRGSVRRDRGRGTSRSTLGSPTRYRRKVDPYQGLIKALTRFSQNIGEGLKAIAATSAVNRDVEERLLAIRRHQQEAQLRKKAFVERLDKLLEHQQEAQLRAKAFDERLDKALALIEALHDKS
;
A
#
# COMPACT_ATOMS: atom_id res chain seq x y z
N MET A 1 -42.37 18.19 -10.94
CA MET A 1 -41.44 17.75 -12.00
C MET A 1 -40.73 16.51 -11.48
N SER A 2 -40.91 15.35 -12.09
CA SER A 2 -40.30 14.10 -11.61
C SER A 2 -38.81 14.05 -11.95
N ALA A 3 -37.97 13.72 -10.98
CA ALA A 3 -36.56 13.47 -11.21
C ALA A 3 -36.39 12.15 -12.00
N GLN A 4 -35.97 12.24 -13.26
CA GLN A 4 -35.56 11.06 -14.01
C GLN A 4 -34.27 10.50 -13.39
N ALA A 5 -34.36 9.31 -12.81
CA ALA A 5 -33.18 8.54 -12.42
C ALA A 5 -32.46 8.09 -13.70
N SER A 6 -31.28 8.67 -13.96
CA SER A 6 -30.43 8.26 -15.10
C SER A 6 -30.15 6.77 -15.05
N GLN A 7 -30.56 6.03 -16.08
CA GLN A 7 -30.27 4.60 -16.16
C GLN A 7 -28.77 4.35 -16.27
N PRO A 8 -28.25 3.25 -15.69
CA PRO A 8 -26.83 2.92 -15.78
C PRO A 8 -26.45 2.65 -17.24
N VAL A 9 -25.46 3.39 -17.74
CA VAL A 9 -24.90 3.21 -19.08
C VAL A 9 -24.42 1.77 -19.24
N ARG A 10 -25.09 1.02 -20.13
CA ARG A 10 -24.78 -0.38 -20.41
C ARG A 10 -23.66 -0.45 -21.44
N TRP A 11 -22.42 -0.42 -20.96
CA TRP A 11 -21.22 -0.51 -21.80
C TRP A 11 -21.20 -1.80 -22.63
N SER A 12 -20.69 -1.71 -23.86
CA SER A 12 -20.52 -2.87 -24.74
C SER A 12 -19.57 -3.90 -24.12
N PRO A 13 -19.81 -5.21 -24.31
CA PRO A 13 -18.91 -6.25 -23.81
C PRO A 13 -17.48 -6.04 -24.33
N GLY A 14 -16.51 -5.97 -23.42
CA GLY A 14 -15.09 -5.81 -23.76
C GLY A 14 -14.56 -4.38 -23.82
N TRP A 15 -15.36 -3.35 -23.53
CA TRP A 15 -14.85 -1.97 -23.42
C TRP A 15 -14.82 -1.47 -21.97
N TYR A 16 -13.64 -1.55 -21.36
CA TYR A 16 -13.34 -0.93 -20.06
C TYR A 16 -12.38 0.26 -20.24
N PRO A 17 -12.45 1.28 -19.38
CA PRO A 17 -11.54 2.42 -19.45
C PRO A 17 -10.10 1.97 -19.21
N PRO A 18 -9.10 2.69 -19.78
CA PRO A 18 -7.70 2.30 -19.71
C PRO A 18 -7.23 2.12 -18.27
N LYS A 19 -6.43 1.08 -18.05
CA LYS A 19 -5.85 0.74 -16.76
C LYS A 19 -5.02 1.93 -16.23
N PRO A 20 -5.28 2.43 -15.02
CA PRO A 20 -4.58 3.61 -14.48
C PRO A 20 -3.12 3.30 -14.15
N VAL A 21 -2.27 4.32 -14.15
CA VAL A 21 -0.83 4.17 -13.88
C VAL A 21 -0.55 3.93 -12.39
N ASN A 22 -1.34 4.53 -11.50
CA ASN A 22 -1.19 4.41 -10.05
C ASN A 22 -1.68 3.04 -9.53
N ALA A 23 -0.84 2.36 -8.73
CA ALA A 23 -1.15 1.05 -8.15
C ALA A 23 -2.44 1.02 -7.32
N ASP A 24 -2.71 2.05 -6.50
CA ASP A 24 -3.95 2.13 -5.71
C ASP A 24 -5.19 2.22 -6.60
N GLU A 25 -5.07 2.95 -7.71
CA GLU A 25 -6.14 3.09 -8.70
C GLU A 25 -6.30 1.81 -9.53
N GLN A 26 -5.23 1.04 -9.77
CA GLN A 26 -5.32 -0.28 -10.41
C GLN A 26 -6.10 -1.28 -9.57
N VAL A 27 -5.95 -1.26 -8.24
CA VAL A 27 -6.75 -2.09 -7.33
C VAL A 27 -8.23 -1.70 -7.41
N ILE A 28 -8.55 -0.39 -7.35
CA ILE A 28 -9.93 0.11 -7.46
C ILE A 28 -10.54 -0.25 -8.83
N TRP A 29 -9.77 -0.08 -9.91
CA TRP A 29 -10.15 -0.46 -11.27
C TRP A 29 -10.43 -1.95 -11.38
N ALA A 30 -9.53 -2.80 -10.89
CA ALA A 30 -9.64 -4.25 -10.94
C ALA A 30 -10.83 -4.79 -10.13
N VAL A 31 -11.17 -4.17 -9.00
CA VAL A 31 -12.38 -4.50 -8.23
C VAL A 31 -13.64 -4.02 -8.96
N ARG A 32 -13.62 -2.82 -9.55
CA ARG A 32 -14.78 -2.23 -10.25
C ARG A 32 -15.17 -2.97 -11.53
N TYR A 33 -14.19 -3.43 -12.32
CA TYR A 33 -14.44 -4.04 -13.64
C TYR A 33 -14.41 -5.58 -13.63
N ARG A 34 -14.23 -6.22 -12.46
CA ARG A 34 -14.06 -7.69 -12.34
C ARG A 34 -15.12 -8.54 -13.02
N ASP A 35 -16.38 -8.13 -12.98
CA ASP A 35 -17.47 -8.90 -13.56
C ASP A 35 -17.49 -8.88 -15.10
N GLN A 36 -16.68 -8.02 -15.72
CA GLN A 36 -16.46 -7.92 -17.17
C GLN A 36 -15.25 -8.75 -17.65
N PHE A 37 -14.36 -9.17 -16.74
CA PHE A 37 -13.17 -9.93 -17.08
C PHE A 37 -13.47 -11.37 -17.53
N SER A 38 -12.57 -11.92 -18.36
CA SER A 38 -12.71 -13.27 -18.90
C SER A 38 -12.55 -14.32 -17.79
N LYS A 39 -13.57 -15.16 -17.60
CA LYS A 39 -13.52 -16.32 -16.69
C LYS A 39 -12.76 -17.52 -17.30
N SER A 40 -12.39 -17.45 -18.58
CA SER A 40 -11.64 -18.52 -19.25
C SER A 40 -10.17 -18.49 -18.85
N LEU A 41 -9.70 -19.61 -18.31
CA LEU A 41 -8.30 -19.91 -17.97
C LEU A 41 -7.84 -21.18 -18.71
N LYS A 42 -8.24 -21.30 -19.98
CA LYS A 42 -7.88 -22.46 -20.83
C LYS A 42 -6.48 -22.35 -21.44
N GLU A 43 -6.03 -21.12 -21.70
CA GLU A 43 -4.77 -20.82 -22.38
C GLU A 43 -3.55 -21.11 -21.47
N GLU A 44 -2.59 -21.88 -21.99
CA GLU A 44 -1.45 -22.37 -21.20
C GLU A 44 -0.50 -21.26 -20.74
N SER A 45 -0.30 -20.23 -21.57
CA SER A 45 0.41 -18.97 -21.26
C SER A 45 -0.13 -18.33 -19.97
N VAL A 46 -1.43 -18.06 -19.93
CA VAL A 46 -2.14 -17.49 -18.79
C VAL A 46 -2.00 -18.37 -17.55
N ARG A 47 -2.03 -19.70 -17.69
CA ARG A 47 -1.78 -20.59 -16.54
C ARG A 47 -0.33 -20.50 -16.05
N ALA A 48 0.64 -20.46 -16.96
CA ALA A 48 2.05 -20.34 -16.61
C ALA A 48 2.32 -19.05 -15.84
N ASP A 49 1.76 -17.92 -16.26
CA ASP A 49 1.95 -16.63 -15.58
C ASP A 49 1.32 -16.59 -14.18
N ILE A 50 0.15 -17.20 -14.00
CA ILE A 50 -0.49 -17.38 -12.69
C ILE A 50 0.43 -18.19 -11.76
N VAL A 51 0.97 -19.33 -12.23
CA VAL A 51 1.82 -20.20 -11.40
C VAL A 51 3.19 -19.55 -11.13
N LYS A 52 3.79 -18.89 -12.12
CA LYS A 52 5.01 -18.07 -11.96
C LYS A 52 4.81 -16.99 -10.89
N TRP A 53 3.67 -16.29 -10.89
CA TRP A 53 3.35 -15.34 -9.82
C TRP A 53 3.23 -16.03 -8.45
N CYS A 54 2.59 -17.19 -8.37
CA CYS A 54 2.47 -17.95 -7.13
C CYS A 54 3.84 -18.36 -6.55
N ILE A 55 4.79 -18.78 -7.40
CA ILE A 55 6.18 -19.09 -7.01
C ILE A 55 6.88 -17.83 -6.47
N SER A 56 6.85 -16.73 -7.22
CA SER A 56 7.45 -15.45 -6.79
C SER A 56 6.84 -14.89 -5.49
N ASN A 57 5.61 -15.31 -5.15
CA ASN A 57 4.88 -14.88 -3.96
C ASN A 57 4.70 -16.00 -2.91
N VAL A 58 5.52 -17.06 -2.97
CA VAL A 58 5.43 -18.25 -2.10
C VAL A 58 5.49 -17.90 -0.61
N GLY A 59 6.18 -16.81 -0.23
CA GLY A 59 6.20 -16.30 1.14
C GLY A 59 4.79 -16.05 1.70
N PHE A 60 3.91 -15.38 0.95
CA PHE A 60 2.53 -15.13 1.36
C PHE A 60 1.70 -16.42 1.46
N PHE A 61 1.99 -17.43 0.63
CA PHE A 61 1.34 -18.74 0.72
C PHE A 61 1.81 -19.53 1.95
N ARG A 62 3.11 -19.55 2.23
CA ARG A 62 3.72 -20.25 3.37
C ARG A 62 3.31 -19.65 4.72
N THR A 63 3.47 -18.34 4.92
CA THR A 63 3.23 -17.70 6.23
C THR A 63 1.82 -17.13 6.40
N GLY A 64 1.16 -16.76 5.29
CA GLY A 64 -0.16 -16.14 5.33
C GLY A 64 -1.33 -17.11 5.51
N SER A 65 -2.51 -16.52 5.74
CA SER A 65 -3.78 -17.23 5.61
C SER A 65 -4.07 -17.54 4.15
N LEU A 66 -4.72 -18.68 3.88
CA LEU A 66 -5.10 -19.06 2.51
C LEU A 66 -6.03 -18.02 1.86
N VAL A 67 -6.85 -17.32 2.66
CA VAL A 67 -7.76 -16.27 2.19
C VAL A 67 -6.98 -15.02 1.74
N GLY A 68 -6.03 -14.54 2.54
CA GLY A 68 -5.23 -13.36 2.18
C GLY A 68 -4.28 -13.61 1.00
N TRP A 69 -3.79 -14.84 0.82
CA TRP A 69 -3.08 -15.24 -0.40
C TRP A 69 -4.03 -15.30 -1.61
N GLU A 70 -5.23 -15.86 -1.45
CA GLU A 70 -6.24 -15.96 -2.50
C GLU A 70 -6.69 -14.59 -3.03
N GLU A 71 -6.88 -13.61 -2.14
CA GLU A 71 -7.19 -12.22 -2.50
C GLU A 71 -6.08 -11.56 -3.31
N LYS A 72 -4.81 -11.72 -2.91
CA LYS A 72 -3.66 -11.18 -3.66
C LYS A 72 -3.52 -11.83 -5.05
N LEU A 73 -3.72 -13.15 -5.14
CA LEU A 73 -3.70 -13.88 -6.41
C LEU A 73 -4.83 -13.39 -7.34
N ARG A 74 -6.03 -13.19 -6.80
CA ARG A 74 -7.18 -12.64 -7.55
C ARG A 74 -6.90 -11.22 -8.05
N LEU A 75 -6.32 -10.35 -7.21
CA LEU A 75 -5.91 -9.01 -7.63
C LEU A 75 -4.86 -9.06 -8.75
N PHE A 76 -3.85 -9.93 -8.67
CA PHE A 76 -2.90 -10.12 -9.77
C PHE A 76 -3.57 -10.58 -11.07
N MET A 77 -4.45 -11.58 -11.01
CA MET A 77 -5.16 -12.08 -12.19
C MET A 77 -6.04 -10.99 -12.83
N ASN A 78 -6.71 -10.17 -12.01
CA ASN A 78 -7.56 -9.08 -12.48
C ASN A 78 -6.76 -7.89 -13.04
N ILE A 79 -5.64 -7.53 -12.39
CA ILE A 79 -4.80 -6.38 -12.77
C ILE A 79 -3.92 -6.70 -14.00
N THR A 80 -3.35 -7.90 -14.08
CA THR A 80 -2.31 -8.24 -15.06
C THR A 80 -2.84 -9.03 -16.25
N LEU A 81 -3.80 -9.94 -16.01
CA LEU A 81 -4.26 -10.89 -17.02
C LEU A 81 -5.71 -10.62 -17.49
N GLU A 82 -6.39 -9.68 -16.83
CA GLU A 82 -7.81 -9.32 -17.06
C GLU A 82 -8.71 -10.59 -17.03
N LYS A 83 -8.38 -11.51 -16.10
CA LYS A 83 -9.12 -12.75 -15.85
C LYS A 83 -9.67 -12.79 -14.42
N GLU A 84 -10.98 -12.89 -14.29
CA GLU A 84 -11.63 -13.03 -12.98
C GLU A 84 -11.84 -14.51 -12.63
N ASN A 85 -11.37 -14.89 -11.43
CA ASN A 85 -11.74 -16.14 -10.78
C ASN A 85 -12.21 -15.84 -9.36
N LYS A 86 -13.43 -16.28 -9.02
CA LYS A 86 -14.02 -16.09 -7.69
C LYS A 86 -13.34 -16.89 -6.59
N ARG A 87 -12.62 -17.97 -6.92
CA ARG A 87 -11.93 -18.85 -5.95
C ARG A 87 -10.59 -19.38 -6.49
N PRO A 88 -9.52 -18.56 -6.63
CA PRO A 88 -8.21 -19.04 -7.06
C PRO A 88 -7.67 -20.24 -6.28
N ARG A 89 -8.03 -20.39 -4.99
CA ARG A 89 -7.59 -21.54 -4.18
C ARG A 89 -8.10 -22.89 -4.69
N THR A 90 -9.21 -22.94 -5.42
CA THR A 90 -9.72 -24.19 -6.00
C THR A 90 -8.99 -24.58 -7.29
N LEU A 91 -8.04 -23.78 -7.76
CA LEU A 91 -7.12 -24.16 -8.83
C LEU A 91 -5.77 -24.61 -8.29
N LEU A 92 -5.16 -23.79 -7.42
CA LEU A 92 -3.74 -23.89 -7.04
C LEU A 92 -3.49 -24.10 -5.55
N GLY A 93 -4.54 -24.20 -4.72
CA GLY A 93 -4.40 -24.56 -3.30
C GLY A 93 -4.11 -26.05 -3.09
N PRO A 94 -4.03 -26.50 -1.82
CA PRO A 94 -3.83 -27.91 -1.45
C PRO A 94 -4.76 -28.92 -2.11
N ASN A 95 -6.03 -28.54 -2.30
CA ASN A 95 -7.07 -29.32 -2.98
C ASN A 95 -7.46 -28.59 -4.28
N GLY A 96 -6.45 -28.08 -4.99
CA GLY A 96 -6.62 -27.30 -6.20
C GLY A 96 -6.77 -28.22 -7.41
N ARG A 97 -7.77 -27.99 -8.26
CA ARG A 97 -8.01 -28.85 -9.42
C ARG A 97 -6.82 -28.92 -10.38
N TRP A 98 -6.07 -27.83 -10.58
CA TRP A 98 -4.86 -27.87 -11.42
C TRP A 98 -3.73 -28.65 -10.76
N VAL A 99 -3.62 -28.61 -9.43
CA VAL A 99 -2.70 -29.42 -8.64
C VAL A 99 -3.04 -30.91 -8.76
N GLU A 100 -4.31 -31.28 -8.61
CA GLU A 100 -4.79 -32.65 -8.76
C GLU A 100 -4.66 -33.18 -10.20
N ASP A 101 -5.05 -32.39 -11.20
CA ASP A 101 -4.96 -32.77 -12.60
C ASP A 101 -3.49 -32.88 -13.05
N TRP A 102 -2.59 -32.02 -12.57
CA TRP A 102 -1.14 -32.12 -12.83
C TRP A 102 -0.51 -33.35 -12.15
N ALA A 103 -0.88 -33.66 -10.91
CA ALA A 103 -0.40 -34.86 -10.23
C ALA A 103 -0.76 -36.15 -11.00
N LYS A 104 -1.98 -36.25 -11.54
CA LYS A 104 -2.38 -37.37 -12.40
C LYS A 104 -1.53 -37.48 -13.66
N VAL A 105 -1.19 -36.37 -14.30
CA VAL A 105 -0.27 -36.34 -15.46
C VAL A 105 1.10 -36.89 -15.06
N ARG A 106 1.68 -36.45 -13.94
CA ARG A 106 3.00 -36.93 -13.50
C ARG A 106 3.00 -38.41 -13.11
N GLU A 107 1.93 -38.96 -12.55
CA GLU A 107 1.81 -40.42 -12.35
C GLU A 107 1.70 -41.18 -13.68
N ALA A 108 0.94 -40.67 -14.66
CA ALA A 108 0.86 -41.27 -16.00
C ALA A 108 2.21 -41.25 -16.76
N GLU A 109 3.01 -40.19 -16.60
CA GLU A 109 4.38 -40.12 -17.14
C GLU A 109 5.31 -41.16 -16.51
N LYS A 110 5.23 -41.37 -15.19
CA LYS A 110 6.03 -42.42 -14.51
C LYS A 110 5.69 -43.82 -15.02
N VAL A 111 4.41 -44.11 -15.23
CA VAL A 111 3.94 -45.42 -15.73
C VAL A 111 4.29 -45.63 -17.20
N SER A 112 4.18 -44.58 -18.04
CA SER A 112 4.42 -44.69 -19.49
C SER A 112 5.89 -44.51 -19.91
N GLY A 113 6.75 -44.00 -19.01
CA GLY A 113 8.15 -43.69 -19.29
C GLY A 113 8.37 -42.52 -20.27
N ARG A 114 7.29 -41.94 -20.81
CA ARG A 114 7.33 -40.78 -21.71
C ARG A 114 7.00 -39.53 -20.92
N ARG A 115 7.92 -38.57 -20.87
CA ARG A 115 7.60 -37.22 -20.41
C ARG A 115 6.64 -36.55 -21.39
N SER A 116 5.66 -35.82 -20.87
CA SER A 116 4.93 -34.83 -21.64
C SER A 116 5.89 -33.74 -22.11
N ARG A 117 5.46 -32.94 -23.07
CA ARG A 117 6.26 -31.88 -23.67
C ARG A 117 6.63 -30.85 -22.59
N ASP A 118 7.93 -30.63 -22.35
CA ASP A 118 8.46 -29.71 -21.34
C ASP A 118 8.09 -28.24 -21.63
N GLY A 119 6.86 -27.85 -21.26
CA GLY A 119 6.35 -26.49 -21.36
C GLY A 119 6.72 -25.61 -20.16
N ASP A 120 6.62 -24.30 -20.34
CA ASP A 120 6.81 -23.32 -19.26
C ASP A 120 5.83 -23.52 -18.10
N TYR A 121 4.58 -23.91 -18.41
CA TYR A 121 3.58 -24.26 -17.42
C TYR A 121 3.97 -25.52 -16.63
N ALA A 122 4.48 -26.55 -17.31
CA ALA A 122 4.90 -27.81 -16.69
C ALA A 122 6.00 -27.58 -15.64
N ARG A 123 7.05 -26.84 -16.03
CA ARG A 123 8.18 -26.49 -15.14
C ARG A 123 7.74 -25.64 -13.95
N ALA A 124 6.82 -24.70 -14.16
CA ALA A 124 6.27 -23.88 -13.08
C ALA A 124 5.38 -24.71 -12.13
N MET A 125 4.52 -25.59 -12.66
CA MET A 125 3.65 -26.44 -11.83
C MET A 125 4.46 -27.41 -10.96
N ASP A 126 5.50 -28.03 -11.48
CA ASP A 126 6.39 -28.90 -10.70
C ASP A 126 7.04 -28.15 -9.52
N GLN A 127 7.52 -26.93 -9.73
CA GLN A 127 8.05 -26.08 -8.65
C GLN A 127 6.95 -25.72 -7.64
N TRP A 128 5.75 -25.39 -8.11
CA TRP A 128 4.63 -25.06 -7.23
C TRP A 128 4.18 -26.22 -6.35
N LEU A 129 4.17 -27.46 -6.88
CA LEU A 129 3.81 -28.66 -6.12
C LEU A 129 4.67 -28.88 -4.87
N VAL A 130 5.97 -28.56 -4.93
CA VAL A 130 6.87 -28.65 -3.76
C VAL A 130 6.34 -27.79 -2.60
N PHE A 131 5.99 -26.53 -2.88
CA PHE A 131 5.47 -25.59 -1.89
C PHE A 131 4.07 -25.96 -1.39
N VAL A 132 3.23 -26.56 -2.24
CA VAL A 132 1.92 -27.08 -1.83
C VAL A 132 2.09 -28.26 -0.86
N GLY A 133 3.01 -29.19 -1.14
CA GLY A 133 3.34 -30.31 -0.25
C GLY A 133 3.79 -29.84 1.14
N GLU A 134 4.74 -28.90 1.20
CA GLU A 134 5.17 -28.27 2.46
C GLU A 134 4.00 -27.67 3.26
N LYS A 135 3.10 -26.91 2.60
CA LYS A 135 1.96 -26.27 3.26
C LYS A 135 0.96 -27.31 3.76
N VAL A 136 0.72 -28.39 3.02
CA VAL A 136 -0.10 -29.53 3.46
C VAL A 136 0.47 -30.16 4.72
N ASP A 137 1.79 -30.39 4.76
CA ASP A 137 2.43 -31.00 5.92
C ASP A 137 2.50 -30.06 7.13
N GLN A 138 2.67 -28.75 6.94
CA GLN A 138 2.49 -27.76 8.00
C GLN A 138 1.08 -27.83 8.60
N LEU A 139 0.04 -27.87 7.75
CA LEU A 139 -1.36 -27.98 8.19
C LEU A 139 -1.66 -29.33 8.89
N ARG A 140 -1.01 -30.42 8.47
CA ARG A 140 -1.10 -31.73 9.14
C ARG A 140 -0.41 -31.72 10.50
N ARG A 141 0.80 -31.14 10.61
CA ARG A 141 1.54 -30.98 11.87
C ARG A 141 0.73 -30.14 12.88
N ALA A 142 0.18 -29.01 12.44
CA ALA A 142 -0.67 -28.14 13.26
C ALA A 142 -1.98 -28.82 13.71
N LYS A 143 -2.43 -29.87 13.02
CA LYS A 143 -3.63 -30.65 13.38
C LYS A 143 -3.38 -31.85 14.28
N LYS A 144 -2.14 -32.27 14.55
CA LYS A 144 -1.87 -33.41 15.44
C LYS A 144 -2.27 -33.06 16.89
N PRO A 145 -3.27 -33.73 17.49
CA PRO A 145 -3.72 -33.41 18.84
C PRO A 145 -2.78 -34.06 19.86
N GLY A 146 -1.75 -33.34 20.30
CA GLY A 146 -0.75 -33.90 21.19
C GLY A 146 0.15 -32.86 21.84
N ILE A 147 -0.42 -32.00 22.69
CA ILE A 147 0.14 -31.45 23.94
C ILE A 147 -0.91 -30.54 24.60
N VAL A 148 -1.29 -30.91 25.84
CA VAL A 148 -2.00 -30.17 26.92
C VAL A 148 -3.31 -29.41 26.63
N LYS A 149 -4.31 -29.68 27.49
CA LYS A 149 -5.66 -29.11 27.50
C LYS A 149 -5.74 -27.78 28.29
N THR A 150 -5.55 -26.60 27.66
CA THR A 150 -5.81 -25.30 28.33
C THR A 150 -6.36 -24.18 27.41
N ALA A 151 -7.35 -24.47 26.56
CA ALA A 151 -8.10 -23.42 25.83
C ALA A 151 -9.50 -23.87 25.38
N LYS A 152 -10.41 -24.19 26.31
CA LYS A 152 -11.77 -24.66 25.99
C LYS A 152 -12.81 -23.53 25.99
N THR A 153 -12.57 -22.43 25.26
CA THR A 153 -13.57 -21.36 25.02
C THR A 153 -13.28 -20.54 23.76
N ALA A 154 -13.57 -21.11 22.59
CA ALA A 154 -13.86 -20.35 21.36
C ALA A 154 -14.71 -21.21 20.42
N LYS A 155 -16.04 -21.21 20.60
CA LYS A 155 -16.96 -21.79 19.60
C LYS A 155 -16.95 -20.87 18.37
N THR A 156 -16.22 -21.25 17.33
CA THR A 156 -16.29 -20.58 16.03
C THR A 156 -17.66 -20.86 15.41
N THR A 157 -18.56 -19.89 15.51
CA THR A 157 -19.86 -19.92 14.82
C THR A 157 -19.62 -19.84 13.31
N THR A 158 -19.80 -20.95 12.62
CA THR A 158 -19.69 -21.03 11.14
C THR A 158 -20.87 -20.30 10.50
N ALA A 159 -20.69 -19.01 10.21
CA ALA A 159 -21.63 -18.22 9.42
C ALA A 159 -21.27 -18.20 7.92
N ARG A 160 -22.30 -18.10 7.09
CA ARG A 160 -22.33 -18.26 5.62
C ARG A 160 -21.29 -17.35 4.90
N PRO A 161 -20.30 -17.89 4.17
CA PRO A 161 -19.11 -17.13 3.76
C PRO A 161 -19.26 -16.25 2.50
N ALA A 162 -20.47 -16.12 1.93
CA ALA A 162 -20.66 -15.38 0.67
C ALA A 162 -20.87 -13.86 0.86
N GLN A 163 -21.58 -13.44 1.91
CA GLN A 163 -21.87 -12.01 2.15
C GLN A 163 -20.69 -11.27 2.78
N TYR A 164 -19.84 -11.99 3.54
CA TYR A 164 -18.73 -11.38 4.27
C TYR A 164 -17.63 -10.80 3.37
N SER A 165 -17.40 -11.37 2.17
CA SER A 165 -16.40 -10.81 1.24
C SER A 165 -16.91 -9.55 0.54
N GLU A 166 -18.18 -9.50 0.11
CA GLU A 166 -18.74 -8.29 -0.53
C GLU A 166 -18.86 -7.11 0.46
N GLU A 167 -19.19 -7.37 1.73
CA GLU A 167 -19.23 -6.31 2.74
C GLU A 167 -17.82 -5.84 3.13
N TYR A 168 -16.84 -6.75 3.24
CA TYR A 168 -15.44 -6.39 3.44
C TYR A 168 -14.85 -5.62 2.26
N GLU A 169 -15.11 -6.05 1.02
CA GLU A 169 -14.71 -5.36 -0.21
C GLU A 169 -15.36 -3.97 -0.31
N ARG A 170 -16.66 -3.84 0.03
CA ARG A 170 -17.32 -2.53 0.14
C ARG A 170 -16.64 -1.66 1.20
N ARG A 171 -16.48 -2.14 2.44
CA ARG A 171 -15.83 -1.39 3.52
C ARG A 171 -14.37 -1.05 3.18
N PHE A 172 -13.67 -1.86 2.39
CA PHE A 172 -12.30 -1.58 1.94
C PHE A 172 -12.27 -0.45 0.91
N CYS A 173 -13.09 -0.52 -0.14
CA CYS A 173 -13.25 0.55 -1.13
C CYS A 173 -13.82 1.84 -0.50
N GLU A 174 -14.72 1.71 0.47
CA GLU A 174 -15.32 2.81 1.22
C GLU A 174 -14.31 3.46 2.17
N ASN A 175 -13.49 2.70 2.91
CA ASN A 175 -12.39 3.25 3.72
C ASN A 175 -11.33 3.97 2.85
N LEU A 176 -10.99 3.43 1.68
CA LEU A 176 -10.12 4.12 0.71
C LEU A 176 -10.75 5.41 0.16
N SER A 177 -12.09 5.48 0.10
CA SER A 177 -12.85 6.66 -0.33
C SER A 177 -13.09 7.67 0.80
N LEU A 178 -13.28 7.22 2.04
CA LEU A 178 -13.47 8.02 3.25
C LEU A 178 -12.17 8.70 3.69
N ARG A 179 -11.01 8.04 3.48
CA ARG A 179 -9.68 8.68 3.56
C ARG A 179 -9.51 9.89 2.63
N ARG A 180 -10.41 10.12 1.66
CA ARG A 180 -10.47 11.35 0.84
C ARG A 180 -11.42 12.43 1.39
N ARG A 181 -12.28 12.12 2.37
CA ARG A 181 -13.27 13.06 2.94
C ARG A 181 -12.84 13.63 4.29
N ASP A 182 -12.24 12.82 5.16
CA ASP A 182 -11.94 13.24 6.53
C ASP A 182 -10.57 13.95 6.62
N ARG A 183 -10.57 15.25 6.27
CA ARG A 183 -9.51 16.21 6.59
C ARG A 183 -10.11 17.50 7.15
N LEU A 184 -10.27 17.59 8.48
CA LEU A 184 -10.18 18.81 9.34
C LEU A 184 -10.21 18.36 10.83
N PRO A 185 -9.75 19.18 11.81
CA PRO A 185 -8.75 18.67 12.76
C PRO A 185 -8.97 18.89 14.28
N LEU A 186 -8.12 18.19 15.06
CA LEU A 186 -7.56 18.50 16.39
C LEU A 186 -8.41 18.38 17.68
N GLU A 187 -7.94 17.49 18.57
CA GLU A 187 -7.54 17.67 20.00
C GLU A 187 -6.83 16.34 20.41
N SER A 188 -5.61 16.21 20.97
CA SER A 188 -4.98 16.76 22.19
C SER A 188 -5.71 16.30 23.47
N VAL A 189 -5.15 15.63 24.50
CA VAL A 189 -3.75 15.35 24.91
C VAL A 189 -3.68 14.01 25.70
N ASN A 190 -2.46 13.46 25.88
CA ASN A 190 -1.91 12.90 27.14
C ASN A 190 -1.62 11.38 27.29
N SER A 191 -0.33 11.07 27.23
CA SER A 191 0.49 10.21 28.12
C SER A 191 -0.14 9.07 28.95
N GLY A 192 0.38 7.85 28.77
CA GLY A 192 0.14 6.71 29.67
C GLY A 192 1.19 5.60 29.52
N SER A 193 2.03 5.43 30.55
CA SER A 193 3.08 4.39 30.64
C SER A 193 2.49 2.98 30.77
N GLY A 194 3.10 1.98 30.11
CA GLY A 194 2.83 0.56 30.40
C GLY A 194 3.41 -0.44 29.41
N GLY A 195 4.55 -1.05 29.75
CA GLY A 195 4.90 -2.40 29.27
C GLY A 195 4.35 -3.48 30.23
N PRO A 196 4.67 -4.78 30.08
CA PRO A 196 5.71 -5.34 29.20
C PRO A 196 5.33 -6.65 28.46
N ALA A 197 6.36 -7.26 27.85
CA ALA A 197 6.63 -8.72 27.81
C ALA A 197 6.05 -9.63 26.70
N LEU A 198 7.00 -10.38 26.08
CA LEU A 198 6.91 -11.76 25.53
C LEU A 198 6.06 -11.98 24.24
N ALA A 199 6.46 -12.77 23.25
CA ALA A 199 7.71 -13.52 22.99
C ALA A 199 7.91 -13.79 21.48
N SER A 200 9.11 -14.28 21.10
CA SER A 200 9.45 -15.26 20.05
C SER A 200 8.37 -15.65 18.99
N GLU A 201 8.61 -15.82 17.68
CA GLU A 201 9.83 -15.77 16.81
C GLU A 201 9.40 -16.06 15.34
N SER A 202 10.22 -16.16 14.28
CA SER A 202 11.68 -16.00 14.03
C SER A 202 11.89 -15.53 12.56
N THR A 203 13.12 -15.61 12.02
CA THR A 203 13.46 -15.40 10.59
C THR A 203 14.58 -16.34 10.13
N PRO A 204 14.69 -16.60 8.81
CA PRO A 204 16.00 -16.62 8.14
C PRO A 204 16.01 -15.68 6.91
N THR A 205 16.90 -14.69 6.81
CA THR A 205 18.30 -14.75 6.30
C THR A 205 18.42 -14.42 4.80
N LEU A 206 18.70 -13.12 4.54
CA LEU A 206 19.56 -12.45 3.53
C LEU A 206 20.01 -13.20 2.23
N PRO A 207 20.14 -12.49 1.09
CA PRO A 207 21.33 -11.66 0.85
C PRO A 207 21.09 -10.22 0.33
N VAL A 208 22.20 -9.46 0.33
CA VAL A 208 22.33 -8.04 -0.04
C VAL A 208 22.37 -7.84 -1.57
N ALA A 209 21.77 -6.76 -2.05
CA ALA A 209 22.14 -6.13 -3.31
C ALA A 209 21.95 -4.60 -3.24
N THR A 210 23.03 -3.84 -3.47
CA THR A 210 22.99 -2.41 -3.79
C THR A 210 22.36 -2.19 -5.16
N PRO A 211 21.73 -1.03 -5.41
CA PRO A 211 22.36 -0.11 -6.35
C PRO A 211 22.20 1.40 -6.05
N ALA A 212 23.10 2.15 -6.67
CA ALA A 212 23.15 3.58 -7.07
C ALA A 212 22.03 4.59 -6.68
N PRO A 213 22.39 5.89 -6.51
CA PRO A 213 21.46 6.95 -6.09
C PRO A 213 20.46 7.38 -7.17
N THR A 214 19.30 7.89 -6.73
CA THR A 214 18.22 8.43 -7.57
C THR A 214 18.24 9.98 -7.61
N PRO A 215 18.79 10.62 -8.65
CA PRO A 215 18.87 12.09 -8.72
C PRO A 215 17.59 12.78 -9.22
N THR A 216 16.53 12.04 -9.57
CA THR A 216 15.40 12.55 -10.37
C THR A 216 14.25 13.19 -9.58
N LEU A 217 14.12 12.95 -8.28
CA LEU A 217 13.02 13.49 -7.47
C LEU A 217 13.31 14.88 -6.85
N GLN A 218 14.56 15.19 -6.53
CA GLN A 218 14.89 16.51 -5.94
C GLN A 218 14.69 17.65 -6.95
N GLY A 219 15.09 17.47 -8.23
CA GLY A 219 14.94 18.50 -9.27
C GLY A 219 13.49 18.90 -9.59
N SER A 220 12.53 17.99 -9.38
CA SER A 220 11.10 18.28 -9.53
C SER A 220 10.52 19.09 -8.37
N VAL A 221 11.05 18.90 -7.16
CA VAL A 221 10.59 19.63 -5.96
C VAL A 221 11.16 21.05 -5.95
N THR A 222 12.40 21.26 -6.37
CA THR A 222 13.02 22.59 -6.48
C THR A 222 12.29 23.46 -7.52
N THR A 223 12.05 22.94 -8.73
CA THR A 223 11.31 23.68 -9.78
C THR A 223 9.88 24.08 -9.36
N LEU A 224 9.21 23.28 -8.53
CA LEU A 224 7.93 23.66 -7.92
C LEU A 224 8.09 24.70 -6.79
N GLN A 225 9.14 24.61 -5.98
CA GLN A 225 9.45 25.62 -4.96
C GLN A 225 9.77 27.00 -5.58
N ASP A 226 10.49 27.05 -6.71
CA ASP A 226 10.85 28.30 -7.41
C ASP A 226 9.65 28.95 -8.15
N SER A 227 8.64 28.15 -8.49
CA SER A 227 7.39 28.62 -9.13
C SER A 227 6.39 29.27 -8.15
N VAL A 228 6.49 28.95 -6.85
CA VAL A 228 5.62 29.49 -5.80
C VAL A 228 5.89 30.96 -5.44
N PRO A 229 7.14 31.46 -5.30
CA PRO A 229 7.40 32.87 -5.00
C PRO A 229 7.02 33.81 -6.16
N THR A 230 7.20 33.38 -7.42
CA THR A 230 6.77 34.13 -8.60
C THR A 230 5.24 34.29 -8.63
N LEU A 231 4.48 33.20 -8.43
CA LEU A 231 3.02 33.26 -8.25
C LEU A 231 2.59 34.11 -7.04
N ARG A 232 3.33 34.06 -5.93
CA ARG A 232 3.11 34.95 -4.76
C ARG A 232 3.39 36.42 -5.07
N GLY A 233 4.23 36.76 -6.05
CA GLY A 233 4.48 38.16 -6.48
C GLY A 233 3.40 38.70 -7.43
N SER A 234 2.79 37.85 -8.25
CA SER A 234 1.73 38.24 -9.20
C SER A 234 0.36 38.48 -8.52
N VAL A 235 0.09 37.83 -7.39
CA VAL A 235 -1.21 37.97 -6.69
C VAL A 235 -1.39 39.34 -6.00
N PRO A 236 -0.39 39.93 -5.30
CA PRO A 236 -0.46 41.29 -4.77
C PRO A 236 -0.63 42.36 -5.85
N THR A 237 0.04 42.22 -6.99
CA THR A 237 -0.09 43.16 -8.12
C THR A 237 -1.50 43.12 -8.70
N LEU A 238 -2.06 41.94 -8.98
CA LEU A 238 -3.49 41.81 -9.34
C LEU A 238 -4.43 42.33 -8.25
N ARG A 239 -4.16 42.07 -6.96
CA ARG A 239 -4.94 42.60 -5.84
C ARG A 239 -4.86 44.12 -5.70
N GLY A 240 -3.77 44.77 -6.13
CA GLY A 240 -3.62 46.23 -6.18
C GLY A 240 -4.30 46.87 -7.40
N SER A 241 -4.38 46.15 -8.52
CA SER A 241 -5.09 46.58 -9.74
C SER A 241 -6.62 46.63 -9.57
N VAL A 242 -7.20 45.74 -8.76
CA VAL A 242 -8.66 45.68 -8.52
C VAL A 242 -9.23 46.91 -7.78
N PRO A 243 -8.64 47.43 -6.68
CA PRO A 243 -9.11 48.65 -6.02
C PRO A 243 -8.88 49.91 -6.86
N THR A 244 -7.79 49.99 -7.65
CA THR A 244 -7.61 51.09 -8.61
C THR A 244 -8.72 51.09 -9.67
N LEU A 245 -9.01 49.94 -10.30
CA LEU A 245 -10.16 49.78 -11.22
C LEU A 245 -11.51 50.11 -10.54
N ARG A 246 -11.71 49.70 -9.28
CA ARG A 246 -12.92 50.08 -8.50
C ARG A 246 -12.98 51.58 -8.21
N GLY A 247 -11.85 52.27 -8.05
CA GLY A 247 -11.76 53.72 -7.84
C GLY A 247 -11.99 54.56 -9.11
N SER A 248 -11.65 54.02 -10.29
CA SER A 248 -11.90 54.65 -11.59
C SER A 248 -13.39 54.71 -11.97
N VAL A 249 -14.19 53.74 -11.53
CA VAL A 249 -15.64 53.66 -11.83
C VAL A 249 -16.47 54.82 -11.22
N PRO A 250 -16.32 55.20 -9.93
CA PRO A 250 -17.02 56.35 -9.37
C PRO A 250 -16.50 57.69 -9.91
N THR A 251 -15.22 57.81 -10.29
CA THR A 251 -14.72 59.02 -10.97
C THR A 251 -15.35 59.19 -12.35
N LEU A 252 -15.44 58.12 -13.15
CA LEU A 252 -16.20 58.13 -14.42
C LEU A 252 -17.69 58.49 -14.23
N ARG A 253 -18.34 57.97 -13.17
CA ARG A 253 -19.72 58.39 -12.82
C ARG A 253 -19.81 59.85 -12.35
N GLY A 254 -18.78 60.37 -11.70
CA GLY A 254 -18.69 61.75 -11.22
C GLY A 254 -18.56 62.76 -12.36
N SER A 255 -17.70 62.48 -13.34
CA SER A 255 -17.55 63.31 -14.55
C SER A 255 -18.87 63.41 -15.32
N VAL A 256 -19.58 62.29 -15.52
CA VAL A 256 -20.90 62.27 -16.18
C VAL A 256 -21.97 63.03 -15.41
N ARG A 257 -21.89 63.14 -14.06
CA ARG A 257 -22.78 64.03 -13.30
C ARG A 257 -22.44 65.52 -13.52
N ARG A 258 -21.16 65.85 -13.72
CA ARG A 258 -20.70 67.22 -13.97
C ARG A 258 -21.12 67.73 -15.36
N ASP A 259 -21.00 66.90 -16.39
CA ASP A 259 -21.46 67.23 -17.75
C ASP A 259 -22.98 67.45 -17.81
N ARG A 260 -23.74 66.70 -17.01
CA ARG A 260 -25.21 66.84 -16.92
C ARG A 260 -25.67 68.15 -16.29
N GLY A 261 -24.78 68.90 -15.64
CA GLY A 261 -25.07 70.20 -15.03
C GLY A 261 -24.72 71.41 -15.89
N ARG A 262 -24.11 71.22 -17.07
CA ARG A 262 -23.55 72.33 -17.89
C ARG A 262 -24.17 72.47 -19.29
N GLY A 263 -25.18 71.67 -19.63
CA GLY A 263 -25.86 71.69 -20.93
C GLY A 263 -27.35 71.98 -20.79
N THR A 264 -27.73 73.25 -20.90
CA THR A 264 -29.12 73.64 -21.17
C THR A 264 -29.48 73.36 -22.65
N SER A 265 -30.77 73.15 -22.91
CA SER A 265 -31.42 73.14 -24.24
C SER A 265 -31.26 71.89 -25.14
N ARG A 266 -32.35 71.13 -25.17
CA ARG A 266 -33.06 70.63 -26.38
C ARG A 266 -32.40 69.56 -27.29
N SER A 267 -33.15 68.46 -27.47
CA SER A 267 -33.05 67.43 -28.51
C SER A 267 -32.17 66.18 -28.26
N THR A 268 -32.71 65.03 -28.66
CA THR A 268 -32.11 63.66 -28.68
C THR A 268 -31.65 63.07 -27.33
N LEU A 269 -32.60 62.79 -26.44
CA LEU A 269 -32.39 61.95 -25.25
C LEU A 269 -32.04 60.49 -25.63
N GLY A 270 -30.75 60.20 -25.76
CA GLY A 270 -30.23 58.83 -25.81
C GLY A 270 -30.58 58.06 -24.53
N SER A 271 -31.54 57.13 -24.63
CA SER A 271 -32.13 56.40 -23.50
C SER A 271 -31.08 55.82 -22.52
N PRO A 272 -31.33 55.82 -21.18
CA PRO A 272 -30.40 55.33 -20.15
C PRO A 272 -29.86 53.91 -20.37
N THR A 273 -30.59 53.11 -21.15
CA THR A 273 -30.22 51.76 -21.59
C THR A 273 -28.89 51.71 -22.36
N ARG A 274 -28.52 52.76 -23.11
CA ARG A 274 -27.28 52.79 -23.91
C ARG A 274 -26.01 52.86 -23.05
N TYR A 275 -26.08 53.48 -21.86
CA TYR A 275 -24.96 53.52 -20.91
C TYR A 275 -24.90 52.29 -20.00
N ARG A 276 -26.05 51.69 -19.65
CA ARG A 276 -26.09 50.42 -18.88
C ARG A 276 -25.29 49.32 -19.60
N ARG A 277 -25.53 49.15 -20.92
CA ARG A 277 -24.78 48.25 -21.82
C ARG A 277 -23.26 48.46 -21.82
N LYS A 278 -22.74 49.64 -21.47
CA LYS A 278 -21.29 49.90 -21.38
C LYS A 278 -20.69 49.62 -20.00
N VAL A 279 -21.49 49.65 -18.93
CA VAL A 279 -21.01 49.48 -17.54
C VAL A 279 -21.21 48.05 -17.02
N ASP A 280 -22.27 47.37 -17.46
CA ASP A 280 -22.56 45.98 -17.08
C ASP A 280 -21.40 45.00 -17.40
N PRO A 281 -20.66 45.10 -18.53
CA PRO A 281 -19.50 44.25 -18.81
C PRO A 281 -18.38 44.39 -17.77
N TYR A 282 -18.09 45.61 -17.31
CA TYR A 282 -17.07 45.84 -16.28
C TYR A 282 -17.50 45.31 -14.91
N GLN A 283 -18.79 45.35 -14.57
CA GLN A 283 -19.28 44.67 -13.36
C GLN A 283 -19.18 43.15 -13.46
N GLY A 284 -19.42 42.57 -14.65
CA GLY A 284 -19.16 41.16 -14.93
C GLY A 284 -17.68 40.80 -14.72
N LEU A 285 -16.77 41.59 -15.31
CA LEU A 285 -15.32 41.41 -15.19
C LEU A 285 -14.84 41.50 -13.73
N ILE A 286 -15.30 42.51 -12.97
CA ILE A 286 -14.94 42.67 -11.55
C ILE A 286 -15.43 41.48 -10.71
N LYS A 287 -16.65 40.98 -10.96
CA LYS A 287 -17.17 39.78 -10.30
C LYS A 287 -16.37 38.52 -10.67
N ALA A 288 -15.99 38.36 -11.94
CA ALA A 288 -15.16 37.26 -12.41
C ALA A 288 -13.76 37.29 -11.78
N LEU A 289 -13.07 38.44 -11.79
CA LEU A 289 -11.77 38.63 -11.14
C LEU A 289 -11.82 38.39 -9.63
N THR A 290 -12.91 38.81 -8.96
CA THR A 290 -13.10 38.55 -7.53
C THR A 290 -13.17 37.05 -7.26
N ARG A 291 -14.02 36.30 -7.99
CA ARG A 291 -14.12 34.83 -7.89
C ARG A 291 -12.79 34.14 -8.21
N PHE A 292 -12.11 34.56 -9.28
CA PHE A 292 -10.80 34.02 -9.65
C PHE A 292 -9.76 34.19 -8.53
N SER A 293 -9.71 35.38 -7.90
CA SER A 293 -8.82 35.63 -6.76
C SER A 293 -9.16 34.81 -5.51
N GLN A 294 -10.44 34.48 -5.30
CA GLN A 294 -10.88 33.60 -4.21
C GLN A 294 -10.46 32.15 -4.47
N ASN A 295 -10.71 31.64 -5.68
CA ASN A 295 -10.30 30.29 -6.10
C ASN A 295 -8.78 30.09 -6.00
N ILE A 296 -7.97 31.09 -6.39
CA ILE A 296 -6.51 31.04 -6.19
C ILE A 296 -6.14 31.01 -4.70
N GLY A 297 -6.81 31.83 -3.88
CA GLY A 297 -6.60 31.85 -2.42
C GLY A 297 -6.89 30.50 -1.75
N GLU A 298 -7.93 29.79 -2.21
CA GLU A 298 -8.26 28.44 -1.76
C GLU A 298 -7.26 27.39 -2.26
N GLY A 299 -6.85 27.46 -3.53
CA GLY A 299 -5.81 26.60 -4.10
C GLY A 299 -4.47 26.72 -3.34
N LEU A 300 -4.05 27.94 -3.00
CA LEU A 300 -2.84 28.18 -2.21
C LEU A 300 -2.95 27.65 -0.78
N LYS A 301 -4.13 27.72 -0.15
CA LYS A 301 -4.38 27.09 1.16
C LYS A 301 -4.29 25.56 1.08
N ALA A 302 -4.85 24.96 0.02
CA ALA A 302 -4.77 23.51 -0.20
C ALA A 302 -3.31 23.04 -0.38
N ILE A 303 -2.52 23.79 -1.17
CA ILE A 303 -1.07 23.51 -1.38
C ILE A 303 -0.30 23.61 -0.05
N ALA A 304 -0.57 24.62 0.77
CA ALA A 304 0.03 24.76 2.10
C ALA A 304 -0.36 23.63 3.06
N ALA A 305 -1.60 23.14 2.99
CA ALA A 305 -2.04 21.98 3.77
C ALA A 305 -1.33 20.70 3.31
N THR A 306 -1.10 20.50 2.01
CA THR A 306 -0.31 19.36 1.52
C THR A 306 1.17 19.43 1.91
N SER A 307 1.80 20.61 1.94
CA SER A 307 3.21 20.73 2.36
C SER A 307 3.41 20.59 3.88
N ALA A 308 2.36 20.80 4.68
CA ALA A 308 2.35 20.43 6.10
C ALA A 308 2.27 18.91 6.30
N VAL A 309 1.41 18.21 5.54
CA VAL A 309 1.33 16.74 5.58
C VAL A 309 2.64 16.09 5.11
N ASN A 310 3.30 16.63 4.07
CA ASN A 310 4.58 16.09 3.62
C ASN A 310 5.66 16.17 4.72
N ARG A 311 5.69 17.25 5.52
CA ARG A 311 6.61 17.37 6.67
C ARG A 311 6.34 16.35 7.77
N ASP A 312 5.07 16.12 8.15
CA ASP A 312 4.71 15.05 9.10
C ASP A 312 5.11 13.65 8.57
N VAL A 313 4.97 13.40 7.27
CA VAL A 313 5.44 12.16 6.65
C VAL A 313 6.97 12.04 6.70
N GLU A 314 7.71 13.11 6.40
CA GLU A 314 9.19 13.14 6.49
C GLU A 314 9.68 12.92 7.94
N GLU A 315 9.07 13.56 8.93
CA GLU A 315 9.38 13.37 10.35
C GLU A 315 9.14 11.92 10.81
N ARG A 316 8.02 11.31 10.39
CA ARG A 316 7.74 9.88 10.65
C ARG A 316 8.74 8.96 9.97
N LEU A 317 9.15 9.25 8.73
CA LEU A 317 10.19 8.47 8.04
C LEU A 317 11.55 8.57 8.75
N LEU A 318 11.90 9.73 9.29
CA LEU A 318 13.10 9.93 10.12
C LEU A 318 12.99 9.22 11.48
N ALA A 319 11.81 9.14 12.09
CA ALA A 319 11.57 8.37 13.31
C ALA A 319 11.70 6.85 13.06
N ILE A 320 11.11 6.34 11.96
CA ILE A 320 11.25 4.94 11.54
C ILE A 320 12.72 4.58 11.30
N ARG A 321 13.48 5.45 10.61
CA ARG A 321 14.92 5.25 10.39
C ARG A 321 15.73 5.18 11.69
N ARG A 322 15.43 6.05 12.66
CA ARG A 322 16.06 6.02 13.99
C ARG A 322 15.77 4.72 14.73
N HIS A 323 14.51 4.28 14.80
CA HIS A 323 14.17 2.99 15.41
C HIS A 323 14.81 1.78 14.70
N GLN A 324 14.96 1.83 13.37
CA GLN A 324 15.71 0.79 12.65
C GLN A 324 17.19 0.77 13.05
N GLN A 325 17.84 1.94 13.18
CA GLN A 325 19.23 2.03 13.64
C GLN A 325 19.39 1.53 15.09
N GLU A 326 18.50 1.93 16.00
CA GLU A 326 18.45 1.43 17.38
C GLU A 326 18.29 -0.10 17.43
N ALA A 327 17.42 -0.67 16.60
CA ALA A 327 17.21 -2.10 16.52
C ALA A 327 18.47 -2.84 16.03
N GLN A 328 19.21 -2.29 15.06
CA GLN A 328 20.48 -2.86 14.62
C GLN A 328 21.57 -2.78 15.71
N LEU A 329 21.66 -1.67 16.43
CA LEU A 329 22.58 -1.53 17.57
C LEU A 329 22.26 -2.52 18.68
N ARG A 330 20.97 -2.71 19.03
CA ARG A 330 20.52 -3.72 19.98
C ARG A 330 20.85 -5.14 19.51
N LYS A 331 20.67 -5.44 18.22
CA LYS A 331 21.07 -6.72 17.64
C LYS A 331 22.59 -6.96 17.74
N LYS A 332 23.41 -5.95 17.45
CA LYS A 332 24.88 -6.05 17.58
C LYS A 332 25.28 -6.31 19.04
N ALA A 333 24.76 -5.53 19.98
CA ALA A 333 25.01 -5.70 21.41
C ALA A 333 24.50 -7.05 21.97
N PHE A 334 23.50 -7.66 21.34
CA PHE A 334 23.05 -9.01 21.67
C PHE A 334 24.03 -10.08 21.16
N VAL A 335 24.55 -9.96 19.93
CA VAL A 335 25.58 -10.86 19.39
C VAL A 335 26.85 -10.79 20.25
N GLU A 336 27.33 -9.59 20.60
CA GLU A 336 28.50 -9.38 21.48
C GLU A 336 28.31 -9.99 22.88
N ARG A 337 27.07 -10.21 23.35
CA ARG A 337 26.78 -10.94 24.59
C ARG A 337 26.79 -12.45 24.40
N LEU A 338 26.33 -12.94 23.26
CA LEU A 338 26.40 -14.37 22.93
C LEU A 338 27.85 -14.83 22.76
N ASP A 339 28.69 -14.02 22.10
CA ASP A 339 30.11 -14.34 21.91
C ASP A 339 30.81 -14.49 23.28
N LYS A 340 30.59 -13.56 24.22
CA LYS A 340 31.12 -13.66 25.60
C LYS A 340 30.58 -14.86 26.39
N LEU A 341 29.32 -15.24 26.19
CA LEU A 341 28.76 -16.44 26.81
C LEU A 341 29.40 -17.72 26.23
N LEU A 342 29.71 -17.72 24.94
CA LEU A 342 30.40 -18.82 24.27
C LEU A 342 31.86 -18.93 24.74
N GLU A 343 32.56 -17.81 24.89
CA GLU A 343 33.91 -17.74 25.49
C GLU A 343 33.90 -18.33 26.92
N HIS A 344 33.02 -17.87 27.79
CA HIS A 344 32.89 -18.43 29.15
C HIS A 344 32.50 -19.92 29.17
N GLN A 345 31.69 -20.39 28.21
CA GLN A 345 31.38 -21.81 28.06
C GLN A 345 32.64 -22.61 27.69
N GLN A 346 33.47 -22.11 26.78
CA GLN A 346 34.73 -22.75 26.39
C GLN A 346 35.73 -22.76 27.55
N GLU A 347 35.87 -21.66 28.30
CA GLU A 347 36.68 -21.62 29.52
C GLU A 347 36.22 -22.65 30.56
N ALA A 348 34.90 -22.77 30.79
CA ALA A 348 34.34 -23.75 31.70
C ALA A 348 34.62 -25.20 31.25
N GLN A 349 34.54 -25.49 29.95
CA GLN A 349 34.89 -26.80 29.39
C GLN A 349 36.38 -27.12 29.52
N LEU A 350 37.27 -26.13 29.33
CA LEU A 350 38.71 -26.31 29.56
C LEU A 350 39.03 -26.56 31.04
N ARG A 351 38.36 -25.86 31.96
CA ARG A 351 38.50 -26.09 33.41
C ARG A 351 38.00 -27.47 33.83
N ALA A 352 36.90 -27.96 33.25
CA ALA A 352 36.40 -29.31 33.49
C ALA A 352 37.43 -30.37 33.05
N LYS A 353 37.93 -30.30 31.81
CA LYS A 353 38.97 -31.21 31.33
C LYS A 353 40.23 -31.20 32.20
N ALA A 354 40.69 -30.01 32.61
CA ALA A 354 41.85 -29.87 33.49
C ALA A 354 41.60 -30.38 34.93
N PHE A 355 40.34 -30.55 35.34
CA PHE A 355 39.96 -31.20 36.59
C PHE A 355 39.93 -32.73 36.43
N ASP A 356 39.36 -33.23 35.32
CA ASP A 356 39.37 -34.66 34.99
C ASP A 356 40.80 -35.20 34.90
N GLU A 357 41.71 -34.50 34.19
CA GLU A 357 43.14 -34.84 34.14
C GLU A 357 43.84 -34.85 35.52
N ARG A 358 43.32 -34.12 36.52
CA ARG A 358 43.84 -34.14 37.89
C ARG A 358 43.28 -35.32 38.68
N LEU A 359 42.04 -35.71 38.43
CA LEU A 359 41.46 -36.92 39.00
C LEU A 359 42.18 -38.17 38.48
N ASP A 360 42.43 -38.27 37.17
CA ASP A 360 43.18 -39.40 36.57
C ASP A 360 44.58 -39.54 37.18
N LYS A 361 45.30 -38.42 37.34
CA LYS A 361 46.62 -38.39 38.02
C LYS A 361 46.53 -38.78 39.49
N ALA A 362 45.48 -38.39 40.20
CA ALA A 362 45.27 -38.77 41.60
C ALA A 362 44.94 -40.26 41.74
N LEU A 363 44.11 -40.82 40.85
CA LEU A 363 43.79 -42.24 40.80
C LEU A 363 45.03 -43.09 40.52
N ALA A 364 45.83 -42.73 39.53
CA ALA A 364 47.09 -43.42 39.22
C ALA A 364 48.10 -43.39 40.40
N LEU A 365 48.11 -42.32 41.20
CA LEU A 365 48.92 -42.25 42.42
C LEU A 365 48.38 -43.15 43.54
N ILE A 366 47.05 -43.29 43.66
CA ILE A 366 46.42 -44.19 44.63
C ILE A 366 46.70 -45.66 44.26
N GLU A 367 46.57 -46.03 42.99
CA GLU A 367 46.91 -47.36 42.48
C GLU A 367 48.40 -47.68 42.74
N ALA A 368 49.31 -46.78 42.39
CA ALA A 368 50.75 -46.94 42.62
C ALA A 368 51.18 -46.93 44.10
N LEU A 369 50.30 -46.51 45.03
CA LEU A 369 50.48 -46.67 46.47
C LEU A 369 49.93 -48.01 46.95
N HIS A 370 48.82 -48.48 46.39
CA HIS A 370 48.23 -49.78 46.71
C HIS A 370 49.13 -50.95 46.28
N ASP A 371 49.76 -50.86 45.10
CA ASP A 371 50.74 -51.86 44.62
C ASP A 371 52.02 -51.95 45.47
N LYS A 372 52.23 -51.03 46.41
CA LYS A 372 53.40 -50.97 47.30
C LYS A 372 53.11 -51.39 48.75
N SER A 373 51.84 -51.61 49.10
CA SER A 373 51.39 -51.99 50.45
C SER A 373 51.09 -53.49 50.54
#